data_AF-A0A8T4T1Y4-F1
#
_entry.id   AF-A0A8T4T1Y4-F1
#
_cell.length_a   1.000
_cell.length_b   1.000
_cell.length_c   1.000
_cell.angle_alpha   90.00
_cell.angle_beta   90.00
_cell.angle_gamma   90.00
#
_symmetry.space_group_name_H-M   'P 1'
#
loop_
_entity.id
_entity.type
_entity.pdbx_description
1 polymer ?
#
loop_
_entity_poly.entity_id
_entity_poly.type
_entity_poly.pdbx_seq_one_letter_code
_entity_poly.pdbx_strand_id
1 'polypeptide(L)'
;MWFSKKREEDNEYREDLERLNANLKHSFVKIKEDIKAIKEWIDYFEGQHTDHKNKFNHVERRLADIDQTVSYVLLAPSKQQARLIQQEEKLEEEVKEILEQAPSPQYLKLLDDLTETQKSMFYRLALLLKEADQEWMTIKSLATDLYPNKQYDQVRSTTSEYVNVLVESGLLEKRRRGKQTYITITKKGHQLLEKSKHEMAQKVKNRGKNKD
;
A
#
# COMPACT_ATOMS: atom_id res chain seq x y z
N MET A 1 -79.19 25.03 -45.00
CA MET A 1 -78.54 24.36 -43.84
C MET A 1 -77.38 23.43 -44.21
N TRP A 2 -77.27 22.90 -45.43
CA TRP A 2 -76.17 21.97 -45.80
C TRP A 2 -74.78 22.62 -45.85
N PHE A 3 -74.68 23.88 -46.27
CA PHE A 3 -73.39 24.58 -46.39
C PHE A 3 -72.77 25.00 -45.04
N SER A 4 -73.57 25.24 -44.00
CA SER A 4 -73.03 25.58 -42.66
C SER A 4 -72.41 24.37 -41.98
N LYS A 5 -73.04 23.20 -42.10
CA LYS A 5 -72.52 21.95 -41.53
C LYS A 5 -71.19 21.52 -42.15
N LYS A 6 -71.06 21.69 -43.48
CA LYS A 6 -69.80 21.40 -44.18
C LYS A 6 -68.66 22.35 -43.80
N ARG A 7 -68.99 23.59 -43.42
CA ARG A 7 -68.03 24.61 -42.96
C ARG A 7 -67.54 24.35 -41.54
N GLU A 8 -68.37 23.75 -40.69
CA GLU A 8 -67.99 23.31 -39.34
C GLU A 8 -67.09 22.08 -39.39
N GLU A 9 -67.43 21.08 -40.20
CA GLU A 9 -66.59 19.89 -40.41
C GLU A 9 -65.20 20.27 -40.95
N ASP A 10 -65.12 21.13 -41.98
CA ASP A 10 -63.84 21.62 -42.53
C ASP A 10 -62.99 22.40 -41.50
N ASN A 11 -63.61 23.01 -40.49
CA ASN A 11 -62.92 23.75 -39.44
C ASN A 11 -62.36 22.81 -38.36
N GLU A 12 -63.11 21.77 -38.00
CA GLU A 12 -62.67 20.71 -37.08
C GLU A 12 -61.45 19.95 -37.64
N TYR A 13 -61.47 19.61 -38.94
CA TYR A 13 -60.31 18.99 -39.60
C TYR A 13 -59.07 19.90 -39.59
N ARG A 14 -59.24 21.22 -39.68
CA ARG A 14 -58.12 22.17 -39.61
C ARG A 14 -57.53 22.25 -38.21
N GLU A 15 -58.37 22.28 -37.18
CA GLU A 15 -57.92 22.28 -35.78
C GLU A 15 -57.14 21.00 -35.44
N ASP A 16 -57.61 19.84 -35.90
CA ASP A 16 -56.91 18.57 -35.70
C ASP A 16 -55.56 18.52 -36.46
N LEU A 17 -55.52 19.09 -37.67
CA LEU A 17 -54.27 19.21 -38.43
C LEU A 17 -53.27 20.13 -37.73
N GLU A 18 -53.75 21.23 -37.15
CA GLU A 18 -52.92 22.16 -36.38
C GLU A 18 -52.39 21.53 -35.09
N ARG A 19 -53.23 20.77 -34.38
CA ARG A 19 -52.80 19.99 -33.20
C ARG A 19 -51.76 18.95 -33.55
N LEU A 20 -51.96 18.20 -34.64
CA LEU A 20 -50.97 17.23 -35.11
C LEU A 20 -49.65 17.91 -35.48
N ASN A 21 -49.70 19.05 -36.18
CA ASN A 21 -48.51 19.81 -36.55
C ASN A 21 -47.78 20.38 -35.31
N ALA A 22 -48.53 20.88 -34.31
CA ALA A 22 -47.97 21.33 -33.04
C ALA A 22 -47.29 20.19 -32.28
N ASN A 23 -47.92 19.01 -32.21
CA ASN A 23 -47.36 17.83 -31.58
C ASN A 23 -46.11 17.33 -32.30
N LEU A 24 -46.12 17.28 -33.63
CA LEU A 24 -44.96 16.92 -34.43
C LEU A 24 -43.80 17.89 -34.20
N LYS A 25 -44.08 19.20 -34.24
CA LYS A 25 -43.08 20.23 -33.95
C LYS A 25 -42.48 20.07 -32.56
N HIS A 26 -43.30 19.77 -31.56
CA HIS A 26 -42.82 19.51 -30.20
C HIS A 26 -41.94 18.26 -30.12
N SER A 27 -42.34 17.17 -30.78
CA SER A 27 -41.52 15.95 -30.87
C SER A 27 -40.19 16.19 -31.57
N PHE A 28 -40.16 16.96 -32.65
CA PHE A 28 -38.90 17.32 -33.33
C PHE A 28 -37.98 18.17 -32.45
N VAL A 29 -38.53 19.09 -31.66
CA VAL A 29 -37.75 19.87 -30.70
C VAL A 29 -37.12 18.96 -29.66
N LYS A 30 -37.90 18.03 -29.08
CA LYS A 30 -37.39 17.05 -28.12
C LYS A 30 -36.31 16.13 -28.71
N ILE A 31 -36.53 15.58 -29.90
CA ILE A 31 -35.52 14.76 -30.59
C ILE A 31 -34.24 15.56 -30.83
N LYS A 32 -34.35 16.85 -31.18
CA LYS A 32 -33.18 17.71 -31.37
C LYS A 32 -32.43 17.97 -30.06
N GLU A 33 -33.15 18.15 -28.96
CA GLU A 33 -32.57 18.27 -27.62
C GLU A 33 -31.86 16.97 -27.21
N ASP A 34 -32.46 15.81 -27.47
CA ASP A 34 -31.86 14.50 -27.20
C ASP A 34 -30.59 14.28 -28.02
N ILE A 35 -30.61 14.59 -29.33
CA ILE A 35 -29.41 14.50 -30.18
C ILE A 35 -28.30 15.41 -29.66
N LYS A 36 -28.65 16.60 -29.16
CA LYS A 36 -27.67 17.52 -28.57
C LYS A 36 -27.05 16.93 -27.30
N ALA A 37 -27.87 16.36 -26.41
CA ALA A 37 -27.40 15.71 -25.19
C ALA A 37 -26.49 14.51 -25.50
N ILE A 38 -26.85 13.69 -26.49
CA ILE A 38 -26.02 12.56 -26.95
C ILE A 38 -24.68 13.06 -27.48
N LYS A 39 -24.67 14.14 -28.27
CA LYS A 39 -23.43 14.74 -28.77
C LYS A 39 -22.53 15.23 -27.64
N GLU A 40 -23.08 15.96 -26.68
CA GLU A 40 -22.34 16.44 -25.50
C GLU A 40 -21.74 15.27 -24.70
N TRP A 41 -22.46 14.14 -24.61
CA TRP A 41 -21.98 12.94 -23.95
C TRP A 41 -20.84 12.25 -24.72
N ILE A 42 -20.92 12.19 -26.05
CA ILE A 42 -19.84 11.68 -26.90
C ILE A 42 -18.59 12.56 -26.75
N ASP A 43 -18.74 13.88 -26.84
CA ASP A 43 -17.63 14.83 -26.69
C ASP A 43 -16.96 14.69 -25.30
N TYR A 44 -17.76 14.50 -24.25
CA TYR A 44 -17.26 14.23 -22.90
C TYR A 44 -16.45 12.93 -22.83
N PHE A 45 -16.94 11.84 -23.43
CA PHE A 45 -16.24 10.57 -23.43
C PHE A 45 -14.96 10.58 -24.26
N GLU A 46 -14.95 11.25 -25.41
CA GLU A 46 -13.73 11.43 -26.19
C GLU A 46 -12.65 12.13 -25.36
N GLY A 47 -13.03 13.18 -24.62
CA GLY A 47 -12.16 13.84 -23.64
C GLY A 47 -11.63 12.87 -22.57
N GLN A 48 -12.50 12.07 -21.94
CA GLN A 48 -12.08 11.08 -20.94
C GLN A 48 -11.17 10.00 -21.52
N HIS A 49 -11.43 9.51 -22.73
CA HIS A 49 -10.60 8.52 -23.40
C HIS A 49 -9.20 9.06 -23.69
N THR A 50 -9.07 10.33 -24.07
CA THR A 50 -7.75 10.95 -24.24
C THR A 50 -6.99 11.08 -22.93
N ASP A 51 -7.66 11.45 -21.82
CA ASP A 51 -7.03 11.51 -20.50
C ASP A 51 -6.62 10.12 -19.98
N HIS A 52 -7.48 9.12 -20.14
CA HIS A 52 -7.15 7.73 -19.80
C HIS A 52 -5.98 7.20 -20.64
N LYS A 53 -5.94 7.50 -21.94
CA LYS A 53 -4.80 7.15 -22.80
C LYS A 53 -3.51 7.81 -22.33
N ASN A 54 -3.56 9.07 -21.92
CA ASN A 54 -2.39 9.76 -21.38
C ASN A 54 -1.91 9.15 -20.05
N LYS A 55 -2.83 8.82 -19.14
CA LYS A 55 -2.51 8.10 -17.89
C LYS A 55 -1.91 6.73 -18.17
N PHE A 56 -2.46 6.00 -19.13
CA PHE A 56 -1.95 4.69 -19.53
C PHE A 56 -0.54 4.79 -20.09
N ASN A 57 -0.29 5.71 -21.03
CA ASN A 57 1.05 5.99 -21.56
C ASN A 57 2.04 6.39 -20.45
N HIS A 58 1.58 7.12 -19.42
CA HIS A 58 2.43 7.46 -18.28
C HIS A 58 2.81 6.23 -17.46
N VAL A 59 1.87 5.31 -17.23
CA VAL A 59 2.14 4.03 -16.54
C VAL A 59 3.07 3.16 -17.37
N GLU A 60 2.87 3.05 -18.69
CA GLU A 60 3.77 2.31 -19.58
C GLU A 60 5.20 2.84 -19.52
N ARG A 61 5.40 4.16 -19.55
CA ARG A 61 6.73 4.76 -19.39
C ARG A 61 7.36 4.42 -18.04
N ARG A 62 6.59 4.48 -16.95
CA ARG A 62 7.08 4.11 -15.62
C ARG A 62 7.43 2.62 -15.53
N LEU A 63 6.68 1.76 -16.20
CA LEU A 63 7.00 0.33 -16.29
C LEU A 63 8.30 0.11 -17.07
N ALA A 64 8.50 0.81 -18.18
CA ALA A 64 9.75 0.77 -18.94
C ALA A 64 10.95 1.24 -18.11
N ASP A 65 10.79 2.32 -17.33
CA ASP A 65 11.85 2.81 -16.42
C ASP A 65 12.17 1.76 -15.34
N ILE A 66 11.15 1.12 -14.76
CA ILE A 66 11.33 0.05 -13.78
C ILE A 66 12.08 -1.12 -14.43
N ASP A 67 11.67 -1.55 -15.62
CA ASP A 67 12.29 -2.65 -16.34
C ASP A 67 13.77 -2.37 -16.65
N GLN A 68 14.10 -1.12 -17.00
CA GLN A 68 15.48 -0.68 -17.17
C GLN A 68 16.27 -0.71 -15.85
N THR A 69 15.67 -0.27 -14.73
CA THR A 69 16.34 -0.34 -13.41
C THR A 69 16.53 -1.76 -12.92
N VAL A 70 15.55 -2.63 -13.13
CA VAL A 70 15.61 -4.05 -12.78
C VAL A 70 16.65 -4.75 -13.62
N SER A 71 16.67 -4.48 -14.93
CA SER A 71 17.71 -4.97 -15.83
C SER A 71 19.11 -4.49 -15.40
N TYR A 72 19.26 -3.22 -15.02
CA TYR A 72 20.54 -2.72 -14.50
C TYR A 72 20.95 -3.39 -13.19
N VAL A 73 20.02 -3.62 -12.27
CA VAL A 73 20.27 -4.31 -10.99
C VAL A 73 20.61 -5.80 -11.19
N LEU A 74 19.95 -6.46 -12.13
CA LEU A 74 20.19 -7.88 -12.47
C LEU A 74 21.49 -8.06 -13.27
N LEU A 75 21.79 -7.14 -14.19
CA LEU A 75 22.97 -7.21 -15.06
C LEU A 75 24.22 -6.59 -14.44
N ALA A 76 24.11 -5.80 -13.37
CA ALA A 76 25.26 -5.32 -12.61
C ALA A 76 25.88 -6.53 -11.87
N PRO A 77 26.94 -7.15 -12.41
CA PRO A 77 27.50 -8.34 -11.79
C PRO A 77 28.31 -7.88 -10.57
N SER A 78 27.88 -8.30 -9.39
CA SER A 78 28.70 -8.90 -8.33
C SER A 78 29.98 -8.21 -7.82
N LYS A 79 30.40 -7.03 -8.30
CA LYS A 79 31.59 -6.33 -7.80
C LYS A 79 31.34 -5.59 -6.48
N GLN A 80 30.09 -5.17 -6.24
CA GLN A 80 29.69 -4.61 -4.94
C GLN A 80 29.26 -5.72 -3.96
N GLN A 81 28.57 -6.77 -4.42
CA GLN A 81 28.20 -7.91 -3.55
C GLN A 81 29.44 -8.71 -3.10
N ALA A 82 30.42 -8.98 -3.96
CA ALA A 82 31.64 -9.67 -3.53
C ALA A 82 32.48 -8.86 -2.51
N ARG A 83 32.44 -7.52 -2.60
CA ARG A 83 33.09 -6.64 -1.60
C ARG A 83 32.31 -6.55 -0.29
N LEU A 84 30.99 -6.60 -0.34
CA LEU A 84 30.13 -6.61 0.85
C LEU A 84 30.20 -7.96 1.58
N ILE A 85 30.23 -9.08 0.85
CA ILE A 85 30.40 -10.43 1.43
C ILE A 85 31.78 -10.57 2.09
N GLN A 86 32.85 -10.07 1.47
CA GLN A 86 34.19 -10.06 2.07
C GLN A 86 34.34 -9.11 3.28
N GLN A 87 33.53 -8.04 3.34
CA GLN A 87 33.46 -7.18 4.54
C GLN A 87 32.62 -7.80 5.65
N GLU A 88 31.51 -8.48 5.31
CA GLU A 88 30.68 -9.21 6.27
C GLU A 88 31.43 -10.41 6.87
N GLU A 89 32.23 -11.17 6.10
CA GLU A 89 33.06 -12.27 6.64
C GLU A 89 34.13 -11.77 7.61
N LYS A 90 34.82 -10.66 7.30
CA LYS A 90 35.82 -10.07 8.21
C LYS A 90 35.19 -9.52 9.50
N LEU A 91 34.00 -8.93 9.42
CA LEU A 91 33.24 -8.48 10.59
C LEU A 91 32.65 -9.65 11.39
N GLU A 92 32.27 -10.76 10.74
CA GLU A 92 31.79 -11.96 11.43
C GLU A 92 32.93 -12.72 12.16
N GLU A 93 34.16 -12.70 11.65
CA GLU A 93 35.33 -13.26 12.34
C GLU A 93 35.73 -12.41 13.56
N GLU A 94 35.78 -11.07 13.44
CA GLU A 94 36.03 -10.18 14.58
C GLU A 94 34.93 -10.27 15.65
N VAL A 95 33.67 -10.45 15.25
CA VAL A 95 32.54 -10.61 16.20
C VAL A 95 32.51 -12.01 16.83
N LYS A 96 32.99 -13.06 16.15
CA LYS A 96 33.14 -14.41 16.74
C LYS A 96 34.22 -14.47 17.81
N GLU A 97 35.37 -13.82 17.60
CA GLU A 97 36.43 -13.74 18.61
C GLU A 97 35.97 -12.98 19.87
N ILE A 98 35.08 -12.00 19.73
CA ILE A 98 34.48 -11.27 20.86
C ILE A 98 33.36 -12.08 21.54
N LEU A 99 32.62 -12.92 20.79
CA LEU A 99 31.52 -13.74 21.32
C LEU A 99 31.98 -15.02 22.03
N GLU A 100 33.14 -15.58 21.69
CA GLU A 100 33.69 -16.77 22.39
C GLU A 100 34.20 -16.47 23.81
N GLN A 101 34.37 -15.20 24.17
CA GLN A 101 34.74 -14.79 25.54
C GLN A 101 33.57 -14.28 26.39
N ALA A 102 32.35 -14.25 25.86
CA ALA A 102 31.20 -13.70 26.59
C ALA A 102 30.39 -14.82 27.30
N PRO A 103 30.29 -14.80 28.64
CA PRO A 103 29.41 -15.71 29.36
C PRO A 103 27.94 -15.37 29.07
N SER A 104 27.19 -16.30 28.48
CA SER A 104 25.72 -16.27 28.48
C SER A 104 25.24 -16.29 29.94
N PRO A 105 24.47 -15.28 30.42
CA PRO A 105 23.07 -15.08 30.01
C PRO A 105 22.62 -13.60 30.07
N GLN A 106 22.97 -12.76 29.09
CA GLN A 106 22.51 -11.35 29.05
C GLN A 106 21.27 -11.10 28.17
N TYR A 107 20.80 -12.12 27.44
CA TYR A 107 19.73 -11.98 26.45
C TYR A 107 18.35 -11.63 27.03
N LEU A 108 18.06 -12.02 28.28
CA LEU A 108 16.79 -11.71 28.95
C LEU A 108 16.73 -10.25 29.43
N LYS A 109 17.85 -9.66 29.85
CA LYS A 109 17.91 -8.27 30.32
C LYS A 109 17.54 -7.26 29.22
N LEU A 110 17.90 -7.56 27.97
CA LEU A 110 17.70 -6.65 26.84
C LEU A 110 16.21 -6.43 26.51
N LEU A 111 15.35 -7.42 26.77
CA LEU A 111 13.90 -7.29 26.63
C LEU A 111 13.31 -6.56 27.83
N ASP A 112 13.81 -6.84 29.04
CA ASP A 112 13.32 -6.20 30.27
C ASP A 112 13.56 -4.69 30.26
N ASP A 113 14.64 -4.24 29.62
CA ASP A 113 14.98 -2.82 29.47
C ASP A 113 14.10 -2.09 28.43
N LEU A 114 13.36 -2.83 27.58
CA LEU A 114 12.45 -2.25 26.59
C LEU A 114 11.07 -1.97 27.21
N THR A 115 10.51 -0.82 26.86
CA THR A 115 9.11 -0.50 27.19
C THR A 115 8.14 -1.44 26.48
N GLU A 116 6.96 -1.65 27.06
CA GLU A 116 5.91 -2.48 26.44
C GLU A 116 5.54 -2.02 25.03
N THR A 117 5.59 -0.71 24.77
CA THR A 117 5.35 -0.16 23.43
C THR A 117 6.43 -0.56 22.43
N GLN A 118 7.70 -0.53 22.83
CA GLN A 118 8.82 -0.98 21.99
C GLN A 118 8.78 -2.49 21.73
N LYS A 119 8.44 -3.29 22.75
CA LYS A 119 8.22 -4.74 22.60
C LYS A 119 7.09 -5.03 21.62
N SER A 120 5.94 -4.37 21.79
CA SER A 120 4.79 -4.49 20.91
C SER A 120 5.15 -4.13 19.46
N MET A 121 5.89 -3.04 19.27
CA MET A 121 6.41 -2.64 17.96
C MET A 121 7.32 -3.72 17.34
N PHE A 122 8.24 -4.29 18.11
CA PHE A 122 9.14 -5.33 17.65
C PHE A 122 8.38 -6.60 17.21
N TYR A 123 7.45 -7.08 18.03
CA TYR A 123 6.63 -8.25 17.68
C TYR A 123 5.73 -7.98 16.48
N ARG A 124 5.16 -6.77 16.40
CA ARG A 124 4.30 -6.40 15.27
C ARG A 124 5.08 -6.35 13.96
N LEU A 125 6.28 -5.76 13.97
CA LEU A 125 7.16 -5.77 12.81
C LEU A 125 7.48 -7.20 12.36
N ALA A 126 7.78 -8.10 13.31
CA ALA A 126 8.06 -9.51 13.00
C ALA A 126 6.88 -10.22 12.34
N LEU A 127 5.66 -9.95 12.82
CA LEU A 127 4.44 -10.47 12.22
C LEU A 127 4.29 -9.98 10.78
N LEU A 128 4.40 -8.67 10.56
CA LEU A 128 4.19 -8.06 9.24
C LEU A 128 5.21 -8.52 8.21
N LEU A 129 6.50 -8.66 8.58
CA LEU A 129 7.53 -9.17 7.68
C LEU A 129 7.23 -10.62 7.27
N LYS A 130 6.73 -11.43 8.21
CA LYS A 130 6.33 -12.82 7.94
C LYS A 130 5.07 -12.91 7.07
N GLU A 131 4.08 -12.06 7.29
CA GLU A 131 2.83 -12.04 6.52
C GLU A 131 3.05 -11.56 5.08
N ALA A 132 3.94 -10.59 4.89
CA ALA A 132 4.25 -10.03 3.58
C ALA A 132 5.27 -10.84 2.77
N ASP A 133 5.89 -11.87 3.38
CA ASP A 133 7.04 -12.60 2.83
C ASP A 133 8.16 -11.66 2.34
N GLN A 134 8.45 -10.63 3.15
CA GLN A 134 9.42 -9.59 2.85
C GLN A 134 10.50 -9.52 3.94
N GLU A 135 11.75 -9.35 3.51
CA GLU A 135 12.86 -9.15 4.45
C GLU A 135 12.93 -7.71 4.98
N TRP A 136 12.51 -6.72 4.19
CA TRP A 136 12.66 -5.29 4.52
C TRP A 136 11.32 -4.57 4.49
N MET A 137 11.05 -3.76 5.51
CA MET A 137 9.85 -2.92 5.60
C MET A 137 10.24 -1.46 5.77
N THR A 138 9.42 -0.53 5.26
CA THR A 138 9.64 0.90 5.53
C THR A 138 9.13 1.31 6.91
N ILE A 139 9.82 2.24 7.58
CA ILE A 139 9.35 2.82 8.86
C ILE A 139 7.95 3.44 8.70
N LYS A 140 7.65 4.01 7.52
CA LYS A 140 6.33 4.56 7.21
C LYS A 140 5.25 3.48 7.24
N SER A 141 5.49 2.33 6.62
CA SER A 141 4.55 1.21 6.64
C SER A 141 4.30 0.69 8.05
N LEU A 142 5.37 0.51 8.84
CA LEU A 142 5.25 0.09 10.24
C LEU A 142 4.43 1.10 11.06
N ALA A 143 4.66 2.41 10.86
CA ALA A 143 3.93 3.45 11.57
C ALA A 143 2.43 3.46 11.22
N THR A 144 2.08 3.27 9.94
CA THR A 144 0.68 3.21 9.50
C THR A 144 -0.05 2.02 10.11
N ASP A 145 0.63 0.89 10.26
CA ASP A 145 0.04 -0.31 10.88
C ASP A 145 -0.10 -0.18 12.41
N LEU A 146 0.89 0.40 13.10
CA LEU A 146 0.84 0.60 14.56
C LEU A 146 -0.17 1.68 14.98
N TYR A 147 -0.41 2.68 14.13
CA TYR A 147 -1.27 3.82 14.42
C TYR A 147 -2.27 4.08 13.29
N PRO A 148 -3.26 3.19 13.07
CA PRO A 148 -4.18 3.30 11.93
C PRO A 148 -5.04 4.58 11.96
N ASN A 149 -5.25 5.15 13.14
CA ASN A 149 -6.07 6.35 13.33
C ASN A 149 -5.25 7.66 13.33
N LYS A 150 -3.92 7.61 13.13
CA LYS A 150 -3.06 8.79 13.14
C LYS A 150 -2.36 8.95 11.79
N GLN A 151 -2.19 10.20 11.37
CA GLN A 151 -1.39 10.48 10.19
C GLN A 151 0.09 10.24 10.48
N TYR A 152 0.83 9.72 9.49
CA TYR A 152 2.24 9.38 9.66
C TYR A 152 3.06 10.56 10.21
N ASP A 153 2.82 11.77 9.73
CA ASP A 153 3.56 12.96 10.15
C ASP A 153 3.42 13.26 11.66
N GLN A 154 2.32 12.85 12.29
CA GLN A 154 2.09 13.02 13.73
C GLN A 154 2.86 12.00 14.59
N VAL A 155 3.16 10.82 14.04
CA VAL A 155 3.80 9.71 14.77
C VAL A 155 5.22 9.42 14.29
N ARG A 156 5.68 10.11 13.25
CA ARG A 156 6.96 9.89 12.58
C ARG A 156 8.14 9.96 13.53
N SER A 157 8.21 11.01 14.36
CA SER A 157 9.32 11.22 15.30
C SER A 157 9.35 10.12 16.36
N THR A 158 8.21 9.85 16.99
CA THR A 158 8.09 8.81 18.03
C THR A 158 8.38 7.41 17.47
N THR A 159 7.90 7.09 16.28
CA THR A 159 8.18 5.79 15.65
C THR A 159 9.67 5.68 15.31
N SER A 160 10.27 6.75 14.80
CA SER A 160 11.71 6.76 14.49
C SER A 160 12.56 6.59 15.76
N GLU A 161 12.14 7.20 16.87
CA GLU A 161 12.80 7.09 18.17
C GLU A 161 12.74 5.65 18.70
N TYR A 162 11.56 5.02 18.70
CA TYR A 162 11.43 3.61 19.12
C TYR A 162 12.21 2.66 18.21
N VAL A 163 12.20 2.90 16.90
CA VAL A 163 13.03 2.13 15.97
C VAL A 163 14.51 2.32 16.28
N ASN A 164 14.97 3.53 16.62
CA ASN A 164 16.37 3.76 16.99
C ASN A 164 16.76 2.97 18.25
N VAL A 165 15.92 2.94 19.28
CA VAL A 165 16.17 2.13 20.50
C VAL A 165 16.28 0.63 20.15
N LEU A 166 15.41 0.13 19.27
CA LEU A 166 15.46 -1.26 18.81
C LEU A 166 16.69 -1.56 17.93
N VAL A 167 17.21 -0.57 17.22
CA VAL A 167 18.46 -0.68 16.46
C VAL A 167 19.68 -0.65 17.40
N GLU A 168 19.68 0.24 18.40
CA GLU A 168 20.76 0.37 19.39
C GLU A 168 20.88 -0.89 20.26
N SER A 169 19.77 -1.53 20.59
CA SER A 169 19.76 -2.84 21.26
C SER A 169 20.21 -4.00 20.34
N GLY A 170 20.37 -3.74 19.04
CA GLY A 170 20.80 -4.72 18.04
C GLY A 170 19.71 -5.71 17.64
N LEU A 171 18.43 -5.41 17.92
CA LEU A 171 17.28 -6.24 17.52
C LEU A 171 16.85 -5.97 16.08
N LEU A 172 17.02 -4.72 15.62
CA LEU A 172 16.72 -4.29 14.27
C LEU A 172 17.95 -3.75 13.55
N GLU A 173 17.94 -3.86 12.23
CA GLU A 173 18.86 -3.16 11.35
C GLU A 173 18.09 -2.12 10.54
N LYS A 174 18.68 -0.94 10.32
CA LYS A 174 18.10 0.11 9.47
C LYS A 174 19.01 0.44 8.30
N ARG A 175 18.43 0.57 7.10
CA ARG A 175 19.12 1.02 5.88
C ARG A 175 18.33 2.13 5.21
N ARG A 176 18.99 3.23 4.85
CA ARG A 176 18.38 4.32 4.09
C ARG A 176 18.59 4.09 2.61
N ARG A 177 17.51 4.16 1.82
CA ARG A 177 17.56 4.16 0.36
C ARG A 177 16.73 5.33 -0.16
N GLY A 178 17.42 6.33 -0.74
CA GLY A 178 16.79 7.57 -1.20
C GLY A 178 16.07 8.34 -0.09
N LYS A 179 14.76 8.56 -0.28
CA LYS A 179 13.89 9.30 0.66
C LYS A 179 13.26 8.43 1.74
N GLN A 180 13.52 7.13 1.75
CA GLN A 180 12.91 6.17 2.69
C GLN A 180 13.95 5.45 3.54
N THR A 181 13.55 5.10 4.76
CA THR A 181 14.32 4.26 5.67
C THR A 181 13.62 2.92 5.80
N TYR A 182 14.37 1.87 5.51
CA TYR A 182 13.97 0.48 5.60
C TYR A 182 14.54 -0.13 6.87
N ILE A 183 13.80 -1.07 7.44
CA ILE A 183 14.12 -1.78 8.66
C ILE A 183 13.90 -3.29 8.45
N THR A 184 14.71 -4.08 9.12
CA THR A 184 14.61 -5.54 9.16
C THR A 184 15.01 -6.04 10.55
N ILE A 185 14.76 -7.32 10.82
CA ILE A 185 15.10 -7.98 12.09
C ILE A 185 16.48 -8.62 11.95
N THR A 186 17.36 -8.40 12.92
CA THR A 186 18.71 -8.97 12.91
C THR A 186 18.67 -10.47 13.25
N LYS A 187 19.78 -11.19 12.99
CA LYS A 187 19.97 -12.57 13.48
C LYS A 187 19.68 -12.67 14.99
N LYS A 188 20.10 -11.68 15.78
CA LYS A 188 19.85 -11.57 17.23
C LYS A 188 18.35 -11.43 17.53
N GLY A 189 17.63 -10.59 16.79
CA GLY A 189 16.17 -10.45 16.92
C GLY A 189 15.42 -11.73 16.57
N HIS A 190 15.82 -12.46 15.53
CA HIS A 190 15.21 -13.75 15.17
C HIS A 190 15.42 -14.82 16.24
N GLN A 191 16.63 -14.93 16.82
CA GLN A 191 16.89 -15.85 17.93
C GLN A 191 16.00 -15.56 19.14
N LEU A 192 15.74 -14.28 19.41
CA LEU A 192 14.85 -13.84 20.49
C LEU A 192 13.40 -14.25 20.22
N LEU A 193 12.91 -14.08 19.00
CA LEU A 193 11.57 -14.49 18.60
C LEU A 193 11.36 -16.00 18.76
N GLU A 194 12.33 -16.81 18.36
CA GLU A 194 12.25 -18.28 18.51
C GLU A 194 12.26 -18.72 19.98
N LYS A 195 13.06 -18.07 20.84
CA LYS A 195 13.06 -18.35 22.29
C LYS A 195 11.72 -17.95 22.93
N SER A 196 11.18 -16.78 22.58
CA SER A 196 9.89 -16.33 23.09
C SER A 196 8.73 -17.27 22.71
N LYS A 197 8.72 -17.81 21.48
CA LYS A 197 7.76 -18.86 21.07
C LYS A 197 7.90 -20.12 21.92
N HIS A 198 9.13 -20.53 22.20
CA HIS A 198 9.40 -21.73 23.00
C HIS A 198 8.95 -21.57 24.46
N GLU A 199 9.21 -20.41 25.06
CA GLU A 199 8.74 -20.08 26.42
C GLU A 199 7.21 -19.97 26.51
N MET A 200 6.56 -19.37 25.50
CA MET A 200 5.10 -19.32 25.44
C MET A 200 4.50 -20.73 25.26
N ALA A 201 5.09 -21.58 24.41
CA ALA A 201 4.65 -22.96 24.23
C ALA A 201 4.83 -23.82 25.51
N GLN A 202 5.90 -23.59 26.28
CA GLN A 202 6.13 -24.28 27.56
C GLN A 202 5.18 -23.80 28.67
N LYS A 203 4.86 -22.50 28.74
CA LYS A 203 3.86 -21.97 29.70
C LYS A 203 2.46 -22.53 29.45
N VAL A 204 2.07 -22.75 28.19
CA VAL A 204 0.78 -23.38 27.84
C VAL A 204 0.74 -24.85 28.26
N LYS A 205 1.83 -25.60 28.06
CA LYS A 205 1.94 -27.01 28.49
C LYS A 205 1.92 -27.16 30.02
N ASN A 206 2.56 -26.25 30.76
CA ASN A 206 2.58 -26.31 32.22
C ASN A 206 1.25 -25.87 32.87
N ARG A 207 0.45 -25.02 32.21
CA ARG A 207 -0.92 -24.70 32.67
C ARG A 207 -1.90 -25.84 32.47
N GLY A 208 -1.65 -26.75 31.52
CA GLY A 208 -2.45 -27.97 31.32
C GLY A 208 -2.20 -29.05 32.37
N LYS A 209 -1.00 -29.12 32.96
CA LYS A 209 -0.62 -30.13 33.96
C LYS A 209 -1.04 -29.82 35.40
N ASN A 210 -1.48 -28.59 35.69
CA ASN A 210 -1.95 -28.18 37.03
C ASN A 210 -3.48 -28.20 37.16
N LYS A 211 -4.19 -28.83 36.22
CA LYS A 211 -5.65 -28.98 36.23
C LYS A 211 -6.13 -30.44 36.34
N ASP A 212 -5.20 -31.38 36.55
CA ASP A 212 -5.49 -32.78 36.90
C ASP A 212 -5.12 -33.03 38.38
#